data_AF-A0A9X7RI72-F1
#
_entry.id   AF-A0A9X7RI72-F1
#
_cell.length_a   1.000
_cell.length_b   1.000
_cell.length_c   1.000
_cell.angle_alpha   90.00
_cell.angle_beta   90.00
_cell.angle_gamma   90.00
#
_symmetry.space_group_name_H-M   'P 1'
#
loop_
_entity.id
_entity.type
_entity.pdbx_description
1 polymer ?
#
loop_
_entity_poly.entity_id
_entity_poly.type
_entity_poly.pdbx_seq_one_letter_code
_entity_poly.pdbx_strand_id
1 'polypeptide(L)'
;MIDDLLMQTIKKTLSDLEMKGDIVVCSEIAGGPAKYLHDAVSAFVPNSALTYSELSGIRSLIFHAVDDERFFDWEMPTLTGFNAEGFRKIAEKLPTG
;
A
#
# COMPACT_ATOMS: atom_id res chain seq x y z
N MET A 1 9.15 -7.03 7.91
CA MET A 1 8.95 -6.56 9.30
C MET A 1 7.61 -5.86 9.51
N ILE A 2 6.98 -5.26 8.48
CA ILE A 2 5.62 -4.67 8.60
C ILE A 2 4.51 -5.65 8.19
N ASP A 3 4.73 -6.56 7.22
CA ASP A 3 3.79 -7.66 6.94
C ASP A 3 3.53 -8.51 8.20
N ASP A 4 4.57 -8.71 9.01
CA ASP A 4 4.47 -9.38 10.30
C ASP A 4 3.67 -8.57 11.32
N LEU A 5 3.77 -7.23 11.29
CA LEU A 5 2.99 -6.33 12.15
C LEU A 5 1.50 -6.30 11.76
N LEU A 6 1.19 -6.25 10.47
CA LEU A 6 -0.19 -6.30 9.97
C LEU A 6 -0.83 -7.64 10.35
N MET A 7 -0.13 -8.75 10.08
CA MET A 7 -0.58 -10.10 10.45
C MET A 7 -0.82 -10.21 11.97
N GLN A 8 0.09 -9.71 12.80
CA GLN A 8 -0.07 -9.73 14.26
C GLN A 8 -1.24 -8.86 14.73
N THR A 9 -1.44 -7.70 14.10
CA THR A 9 -2.57 -6.81 14.40
C THR A 9 -3.89 -7.49 14.09
N ILE A 10 -4.02 -8.10 12.90
CA ILE A 10 -5.22 -8.83 12.50
C ILE A 10 -5.51 -9.98 13.46
N LYS A 11 -4.49 -10.79 13.81
CA LYS A 11 -4.65 -11.87 14.80
C LYS A 11 -5.18 -11.34 16.13
N LYS A 12 -4.57 -10.28 16.66
CA LYS A 12 -4.98 -9.67 17.93
C LYS A 12 -6.41 -9.16 17.86
N THR A 13 -6.78 -8.44 16.81
CA THR A 13 -8.13 -7.90 16.64
C THR A 13 -9.18 -9.01 16.54
N LEU A 14 -8.89 -10.11 15.83
CA LEU A 14 -9.79 -11.27 15.79
C LEU A 14 -9.99 -11.88 17.18
N SER A 15 -8.91 -12.05 17.95
CA SER A 15 -9.00 -12.53 19.34
C SER A 15 -9.78 -11.57 20.24
N ASP A 16 -9.59 -10.26 20.09
CA ASP A 16 -10.31 -9.25 20.86
C ASP A 16 -11.82 -9.26 20.54
N LEU A 17 -12.20 -9.44 19.27
CA LEU A 17 -13.60 -9.54 18.83
C LEU A 17 -14.26 -10.84 19.31
N GLU A 18 -13.52 -11.94 19.27
CA GLU A 18 -14.00 -13.22 19.79
C GLU A 18 -14.21 -13.17 21.31
N MET A 19 -13.26 -12.56 22.05
CA MET A 19 -13.39 -12.37 23.49
C MET A 19 -14.57 -11.48 23.88
N LYS A 20 -14.91 -10.48 23.04
CA LYS A 20 -16.11 -9.64 23.22
C LYS A 20 -17.40 -10.36 22.87
N GLY A 21 -17.34 -11.50 22.17
CA GLY A 21 -18.50 -12.24 21.67
C GLY A 21 -19.11 -11.63 20.41
N ASP A 22 -18.42 -10.70 19.75
CA ASP A 22 -18.89 -10.09 18.50
C ASP A 22 -18.79 -11.07 17.32
N ILE A 23 -17.83 -11.99 17.39
CA ILE A 23 -17.63 -13.08 16.42
C ILE A 23 -17.30 -14.40 17.15
N VAL A 24 -17.41 -15.53 16.46
CA VAL A 24 -16.90 -16.83 16.91
C VAL A 24 -15.93 -17.34 15.86
N VAL A 25 -14.68 -17.62 16.25
CA VAL A 25 -13.67 -18.13 15.34
C VAL A 25 -13.59 -19.65 15.48
N CYS A 26 -14.21 -20.36 14.53
CA CYS A 26 -14.28 -21.82 14.58
C CYS A 26 -12.95 -22.54 14.32
N SER A 27 -11.90 -21.83 13.93
CA SER A 27 -10.57 -22.44 13.74
C SER A 27 -9.81 -22.48 15.05
N GLU A 28 -9.18 -23.61 15.37
CA GLU A 28 -8.41 -23.83 16.60
C GLU A 28 -7.34 -22.77 16.88
N ILE A 29 -6.85 -22.10 15.83
CA ILE A 29 -5.91 -20.99 15.93
C ILE A 29 -6.38 -19.92 14.95
N ALA A 30 -6.56 -18.67 15.43
CA ALA A 30 -6.92 -17.51 14.62
C ALA A 30 -5.98 -17.23 13.42
N GLY A 31 -4.92 -18.01 13.23
CA GLY A 31 -3.97 -17.90 12.12
C GLY A 31 -4.56 -18.15 10.74
N GLY A 32 -5.56 -19.03 10.59
CA GLY A 32 -6.22 -19.27 9.29
C GLY A 32 -7.00 -18.05 8.81
N PRO A 33 -8.01 -17.59 9.57
CA PRO A 33 -8.77 -16.37 9.27
C PRO A 33 -7.89 -15.12 9.20
N ALA A 34 -6.90 -14.98 10.09
CA ALA A 34 -6.00 -13.84 10.05
C ALA A 34 -5.17 -13.79 8.76
N LYS A 35 -4.69 -14.94 8.26
CA LYS A 35 -3.96 -14.99 7.00
C LYS A 35 -4.84 -14.61 5.82
N TYR A 36 -6.06 -15.12 5.76
CA TYR A 36 -6.99 -14.76 4.70
C TYR A 36 -7.26 -13.25 4.65
N LEU A 37 -7.51 -12.64 5.81
CA LEU A 37 -7.71 -11.19 5.93
C LEU A 37 -6.44 -10.40 5.58
N HIS A 38 -5.28 -10.86 6.02
CA HIS A 38 -3.99 -10.27 5.67
C HIS A 38 -3.79 -10.21 4.16
N ASP A 39 -4.00 -11.33 3.47
CA ASP A 39 -3.77 -11.43 2.03
C ASP A 39 -4.78 -10.57 1.26
N ALA A 40 -6.04 -10.54 1.71
CA ALA A 40 -7.07 -9.68 1.13
C ALA A 40 -6.75 -8.19 1.29
N VAL A 41 -6.24 -7.75 2.45
CA VAL A 41 -5.89 -6.35 2.71
C VAL A 41 -4.60 -5.96 1.97
N SER A 42 -3.62 -6.85 1.94
CA SER A 42 -2.31 -6.60 1.29
C SER A 42 -2.43 -6.40 -0.22
N ALA A 43 -3.50 -6.88 -0.85
CA ALA A 43 -3.78 -6.61 -2.27
C ALA A 43 -4.08 -5.12 -2.57
N PHE A 44 -4.47 -4.34 -1.56
CA PHE A 44 -4.88 -2.94 -1.72
C PHE A 44 -3.99 -1.95 -0.96
N VAL A 45 -3.18 -2.45 -0.02
CA VAL A 45 -2.25 -1.62 0.76
C VAL A 45 -0.89 -1.66 0.06
N PRO A 46 -0.33 -0.50 -0.38
CA PRO A 46 1.02 -0.44 -0.91
C PRO A 46 2.00 -1.07 0.09
N ASN A 47 2.99 -1.82 -0.42
CA ASN A 47 3.97 -2.44 0.45
C ASN A 47 4.68 -1.35 1.27
N SER A 48 4.36 -1.30 2.56
CA SER A 48 4.90 -0.33 3.51
C SER A 48 6.38 -0.56 3.82
N ALA A 49 6.98 -1.64 3.32
CA ALA A 49 8.42 -1.87 3.37
C ALA A 49 9.21 -0.95 2.44
N LEU A 50 8.55 -0.16 1.58
CA LEU A 50 9.23 0.93 0.88
C LEU A 50 9.84 1.87 1.92
N THR A 51 11.16 1.84 1.97
CA THR A 51 11.96 2.71 2.82
C THR A 51 11.74 4.17 2.41
N TYR A 52 12.02 5.07 3.35
CA TYR A 52 11.95 6.50 3.10
C TYR A 52 12.81 6.93 1.90
N SER A 53 13.98 6.32 1.73
CA SER A 53 14.87 6.52 0.58
C SER A 53 14.28 6.01 -0.74
N GLU A 54 13.58 4.87 -0.73
CA GLU A 54 12.93 4.35 -1.93
C GLU A 54 11.76 5.25 -2.36
N LEU A 55 10.96 5.71 -1.40
CA LEU A 55 9.87 6.66 -1.64
C LEU A 55 10.38 8.00 -2.19
N SER A 56 11.48 8.51 -1.62
CA SER A 56 12.14 9.73 -2.13
C SER A 56 12.71 9.50 -3.54
N GLY A 57 13.29 8.34 -3.82
CA GLY A 57 13.75 7.96 -5.16
C GLY A 57 12.60 7.93 -6.18
N ILE A 58 11.45 7.35 -5.81
CA ILE A 58 10.24 7.35 -6.67
C ILE A 58 9.75 8.78 -6.91
N ARG A 59 9.77 9.65 -5.89
CA ARG A 59 9.42 11.07 -6.05
C ARG A 59 10.30 11.75 -7.09
N SER A 60 11.63 11.59 -6.97
CA SER A 60 12.59 12.16 -7.91
C SER A 60 12.38 11.63 -9.34
N LEU A 61 12.11 10.32 -9.47
CA LEU A 61 11.80 9.71 -10.77
C LEU A 61 10.55 10.33 -11.41
N ILE A 62 9.47 10.51 -10.63
CA ILE A 62 8.24 11.10 -11.14
C ILE A 62 8.47 12.55 -11.57
N PHE A 63 9.17 13.37 -10.77
CA PHE A 63 9.47 14.75 -11.17
C PHE A 63 10.32 14.81 -12.45
N HIS A 64 11.34 13.96 -12.56
CA HIS A 64 12.15 13.88 -13.76
C HIS A 64 11.33 13.51 -14.99
N ALA A 65 10.43 12.54 -14.86
CA ALA A 65 9.54 12.11 -15.93
C ALA A 65 8.51 13.19 -16.31
N VAL A 66 7.97 13.94 -15.34
CA VAL A 66 6.99 15.01 -15.57
C VAL A 66 7.61 16.22 -16.27
N ASP A 67 8.90 16.47 -16.06
CA ASP A 67 9.62 17.58 -16.71
C ASP A 67 10.10 17.21 -18.14
N ASP A 68 9.97 15.95 -18.56
CA ASP A 68 10.21 15.51 -19.94
C ASP A 68 8.91 15.52 -20.75
N GLU A 69 8.77 16.53 -21.62
CA GLU A 69 7.60 16.69 -22.50
C GLU A 69 7.35 15.49 -23.43
N ARG A 70 8.38 14.68 -23.71
CA ARG A 70 8.25 13.47 -24.56
C ARG A 70 7.75 12.26 -23.77
N PHE A 71 7.94 12.26 -22.46
CA PHE A 71 7.56 11.14 -21.61
C PHE A 71 6.05 11.08 -21.43
N PHE A 72 5.40 12.23 -21.23
CA PHE A 72 3.94 12.33 -21.09
C PHE A 72 3.20 12.57 -22.41
N ASP A 73 3.70 11.98 -23.50
CA ASP A 73 2.95 11.93 -24.75
C ASP A 73 1.66 11.09 -24.58
N TRP A 74 0.76 11.13 -25.56
CA TRP A 74 -0.62 10.61 -25.48
C TRP A 74 -0.78 9.18 -24.92
N GLU A 75 0.27 8.35 -24.99
CA GLU A 75 0.30 6.97 -24.50
C GLU A 75 0.31 6.86 -22.96
N MET A 76 1.11 7.68 -22.26
CA MET A 76 1.27 7.55 -20.80
C MET A 76 0.00 7.89 -20.01
N PRO A 77 -0.76 8.96 -20.32
CA PRO A 77 -2.04 9.22 -19.68
C PRO A 77 -3.07 8.11 -19.92
N THR A 78 -3.02 7.45 -21.08
CA THR A 78 -3.91 6.35 -21.43
C THR A 78 -3.60 5.09 -20.63
N LEU A 79 -2.32 4.76 -20.46
CA LEU A 79 -1.88 3.57 -19.73
C LEU A 79 -2.05 3.70 -18.22
N THR A 80 -1.82 4.89 -17.68
CA THR A 80 -1.72 5.10 -16.23
C THR A 80 -2.97 5.77 -15.63
N GLY A 81 -3.79 6.40 -16.46
CA GLY A 81 -4.95 7.20 -16.04
C GLY A 81 -4.58 8.58 -15.48
N PHE A 82 -3.30 8.98 -15.50
CA PHE A 82 -2.83 10.27 -15.00
C PHE A 82 -2.02 11.03 -16.05
N ASN A 83 -2.31 12.31 -16.21
CA ASN A 83 -1.48 13.22 -17.00
C ASN A 83 -0.29 13.74 -16.17
N ALA A 84 0.59 14.53 -16.79
CA ALA A 84 1.76 15.13 -16.15
C ALA A 84 1.42 15.90 -14.86
N GLU A 85 0.31 16.65 -14.85
CA GLU A 85 -0.16 17.37 -13.66
C GLU A 85 -0.61 16.42 -12.54
N GLY A 86 -1.31 15.34 -12.91
CA GLY A 86 -1.73 14.29 -11.98
C GLY A 86 -0.53 13.62 -11.31
N PHE A 87 0.50 13.27 -12.08
CA PHE A 87 1.74 12.71 -11.54
C PHE A 87 2.52 13.70 -10.68
N ARG A 88 2.54 14.98 -11.04
CA ARG A 88 3.14 16.03 -10.19
C ARG A 88 2.46 16.09 -8.81
N LYS A 89 1.12 16.09 -8.78
CA LYS A 89 0.33 16.04 -7.53
C LYS A 89 0.56 14.75 -6.72
N ILE A 90 0.86 13.63 -7.37
CA ILE A 90 1.23 12.38 -6.68
C ILE A 90 2.63 12.50 -6.08
N ALA A 91 3.60 13.01 -6.84
CA ALA A 91 4.98 13.20 -6.36
C ALA A 91 5.07 14.17 -5.18
N GLU A 92 4.20 15.18 -5.12
CA GLU A 92 4.11 16.12 -4.00
C GLU A 92 3.66 15.45 -2.68
N LYS A 93 2.95 14.32 -2.74
CA LYS A 93 2.53 13.55 -1.56
C LYS A 93 3.62 12.61 -1.05
N LEU A 94 4.67 12.40 -1.83
CA LEU A 94 5.80 11.55 -1.47
C LEU A 94 6.84 12.35 -0.67
N PRO A 95 7.60 11.71 0.23
CA PRO A 95 8.65 12.36 1.00
C PRO A 95 9.79 12.89 0.11
N THR A 96 10.43 13.99 0.53
CA THR A 96 11.52 14.66 -0.20
C THR A 96 12.88 14.01 -0.04
N GLY A 97 13.07 13.16 0.97
CA GLY A 97 14.40 12.86 1.51
C GLY A 97 14.68 13.69 2.75
#